data_AF-A0A7C7LQ66-F1
#
_entry.id   AF-A0A7C7LQ66-F1
#
_cell.length_a   1.000
_cell.length_b   1.000
_cell.length_c   1.000
_cell.angle_alpha   90.00
_cell.angle_beta   90.00
_cell.angle_gamma   90.00
#
_symmetry.space_group_name_H-M   'P 1'
#
loop_
_entity.id
_entity.type
_entity.pdbx_description
1 polymer ?
#
loop_
_entity_poly.entity_id
_entity_poly.type
_entity_poly.pdbx_seq_one_letter_code
_entity_poly.pdbx_strand_id
1 'polypeptide(L)'
;MTDLQQRIYQAQCLGNVEPIEHMVPYPNLRALVDGQNVKYGKKMVYADLGLSSDKVYRLAQQTANWLISEGIKPKDRILMDKLTFPQCEILAFGIWTLGGSLILTGDDDLIGAEKATAPTLTITTKTDYFEKIKAFPEYHDPTFKPLLQHEAMVFWDKGIGYRLSHYNLLVNANGIQHAIDLFENQTYYVNMDPNSTAWVILQTMLPLYTGAPLTSVNPNLRIGIPGQYKNMDYCVRFDWDQLKETNPPSLYACNENTGFLAINQQPIHLTEMDDANIPKQISGHSVMMGYTDNKRNDKFFKNGGLIIH
;
A
#
# COMPACT_ATOMS: atom_id res chain seq x y z
N MET A 1 25.76 5.39 5.39
CA MET A 1 24.68 4.59 6.01
C MET A 1 25.17 4.10 7.36
N THR A 2 24.28 4.00 8.35
CA THR A 2 24.58 3.28 9.60
C THR A 2 24.61 1.76 9.35
N ASP A 3 25.20 0.99 10.26
CA ASP A 3 25.16 -0.48 10.20
C ASP A 3 23.74 -1.02 10.01
N LEU A 4 22.78 -0.49 10.78
CA LEU A 4 21.38 -0.89 10.67
C LEU A 4 20.77 -0.55 9.31
N GLN A 5 21.04 0.64 8.76
CA GLN A 5 20.58 1.01 7.42
C GLN A 5 21.12 0.06 6.35
N GLN A 6 22.38 -0.37 6.50
CA GLN A 6 22.99 -1.33 5.59
C GLN A 6 22.34 -2.72 5.70
N ARG A 7 22.02 -3.18 6.92
CA ARG A 7 21.30 -4.45 7.13
C ARG A 7 19.89 -4.43 6.54
N ILE A 8 19.15 -3.33 6.70
CA ILE A 8 17.84 -3.15 6.08
C ILE A 8 17.96 -3.18 4.56
N TYR A 9 18.89 -2.41 4.00
CA TYR A 9 19.12 -2.37 2.56
C TYR A 9 19.51 -3.75 2.00
N GLN A 10 20.36 -4.50 2.69
CA GLN A 10 20.71 -5.88 2.31
C GLN A 10 19.49 -6.81 2.31
N ALA A 11 18.62 -6.71 3.32
CA ALA A 11 17.37 -7.48 3.35
C ALA A 11 16.41 -7.10 2.21
N GLN A 12 16.54 -5.89 1.65
CA GLN A 12 15.76 -5.43 0.50
C GLN A 12 16.35 -5.85 -0.85
N CYS A 13 17.56 -6.44 -0.87
CA CYS A 13 18.14 -7.02 -2.08
C CYS A 13 17.62 -8.43 -2.32
N LEU A 14 17.57 -8.84 -3.59
CA LEU A 14 17.28 -10.22 -3.99
C LEU A 14 18.54 -10.82 -4.62
N GLY A 15 19.29 -11.60 -3.85
CA GLY A 15 20.66 -11.97 -4.21
C GLY A 15 21.52 -10.72 -4.47
N ASN A 16 22.05 -10.58 -5.69
CA ASN A 16 22.83 -9.40 -6.11
C ASN A 16 21.99 -8.28 -6.74
N VAL A 17 20.66 -8.41 -6.75
CA VAL A 17 19.75 -7.45 -7.38
C VAL A 17 19.27 -6.42 -6.36
N GLU A 18 19.73 -5.18 -6.52
CA GLU A 18 19.40 -4.06 -5.64
C GLU A 18 17.97 -3.52 -5.85
N PRO A 19 17.34 -2.93 -4.81
CA PRO A 19 16.01 -2.32 -4.89
C PRO A 19 16.07 -0.94 -5.59
N ILE A 20 16.11 -0.93 -6.92
CA ILE A 20 16.33 0.28 -7.73
C ILE A 20 15.18 0.56 -8.71
N GLU A 21 15.04 1.83 -9.10
CA GLU A 21 13.84 2.40 -9.73
C GLU A 21 13.35 1.67 -10.99
N HIS A 22 14.26 1.12 -11.81
CA HIS A 22 13.91 0.45 -13.06
C HIS A 22 13.04 -0.82 -12.94
N MET A 23 12.84 -1.36 -11.73
CA MET A 23 11.96 -2.52 -11.52
C MET A 23 10.48 -2.16 -11.40
N VAL A 24 10.15 -0.87 -11.25
CA VAL A 24 8.76 -0.39 -11.23
C VAL A 24 8.60 0.77 -12.23
N PRO A 25 7.44 0.91 -12.89
CA PRO A 25 7.30 1.92 -13.95
C PRO A 25 7.04 3.35 -13.42
N TYR A 26 6.97 3.54 -12.09
CA TYR A 26 6.67 4.82 -11.46
C TYR A 26 7.75 5.21 -10.46
N PRO A 27 8.27 6.46 -10.48
CA PRO A 27 9.29 6.94 -9.54
C PRO A 27 8.75 7.25 -8.13
N ASN A 28 7.44 7.16 -7.91
CA ASN A 28 6.76 7.27 -6.61
C ASN A 28 5.23 7.10 -6.80
N LEU A 29 4.48 7.10 -5.69
CA LEU A 29 3.02 6.93 -5.72
C LEU A 29 2.27 8.14 -6.29
N ARG A 30 2.84 9.36 -6.20
CA ARG A 30 2.27 10.52 -6.91
C ARG A 30 2.34 10.30 -8.42
N ALA A 31 3.48 9.84 -8.93
CA ALA A 31 3.67 9.57 -10.35
C ALA A 31 2.79 8.43 -10.87
N LEU A 32 2.38 7.48 -10.01
CA LEU A 32 1.32 6.53 -10.35
C LEU A 32 0.01 7.25 -10.65
N VAL A 33 -0.45 8.14 -9.77
CA VAL A 33 -1.68 8.92 -9.96
C VAL A 33 -1.59 9.83 -11.19
N ASP A 34 -0.48 10.57 -11.33
CA ASP A 34 -0.24 11.49 -12.45
C ASP A 34 -0.16 10.72 -13.79
N GLY A 35 0.63 9.65 -13.83
CA GLY A 35 0.88 8.86 -15.04
C GLY A 35 -0.35 8.12 -15.53
N GLN A 36 -1.16 7.58 -14.62
CA GLN A 36 -2.42 6.92 -14.95
C GLN A 36 -3.46 7.89 -15.49
N ASN A 37 -3.52 9.11 -14.95
CA ASN A 37 -4.38 10.14 -15.52
C ASN A 37 -3.98 10.51 -16.96
N VAL A 38 -2.68 10.71 -17.21
CA VAL A 38 -2.18 11.02 -18.56
C VAL A 38 -2.48 9.89 -19.56
N LYS A 39 -2.28 8.63 -19.16
CA LYS A 39 -2.45 7.48 -20.05
C LYS A 39 -3.91 7.06 -20.21
N TYR A 40 -4.71 7.16 -19.16
CA TYR A 40 -6.04 6.56 -19.06
C TYR A 40 -7.09 7.45 -18.40
N GLY A 41 -7.00 8.79 -18.48
CA GLY A 41 -7.89 9.72 -17.76
C GLY A 41 -9.40 9.40 -17.83
N LYS A 42 -9.90 8.86 -18.95
CA LYS A 42 -11.31 8.46 -19.13
C LYS A 42 -11.66 7.06 -18.61
N LYS A 43 -10.67 6.21 -18.33
CA LYS A 43 -10.86 4.84 -17.86
C LYS A 43 -11.33 4.85 -16.42
N MET A 44 -12.22 3.92 -16.08
CA MET A 44 -12.73 3.78 -14.72
C MET A 44 -11.66 3.22 -13.78
N VAL A 45 -11.64 3.74 -12.55
CA VAL A 45 -10.84 3.23 -11.44
C VAL A 45 -11.78 2.54 -10.45
N TYR A 46 -12.81 3.27 -10.01
CA TYR A 46 -13.91 2.74 -9.20
C TYR A 46 -15.20 2.86 -10.01
N ALA A 47 -15.53 1.81 -10.77
CA ALA A 47 -16.57 1.86 -11.79
C ALA A 47 -17.97 2.06 -11.18
N ASP A 48 -18.23 1.43 -10.03
CA ASP A 48 -19.51 1.51 -9.32
C ASP A 48 -19.84 2.93 -8.86
N LEU A 49 -18.80 3.76 -8.66
CA LEU A 49 -18.93 5.17 -8.29
C LEU A 49 -18.80 6.13 -9.48
N GLY A 50 -18.58 5.60 -10.69
CA GLY A 50 -18.31 6.40 -11.88
C GLY A 50 -17.06 7.27 -11.76
N LEU A 51 -16.06 6.83 -10.98
CA LEU A 51 -14.79 7.51 -10.79
C LEU A 51 -13.77 7.02 -11.82
N SER A 52 -13.44 7.89 -12.77
CA SER A 52 -12.37 7.68 -13.73
C SER A 52 -11.01 8.10 -13.17
N SER A 53 -9.94 7.76 -13.88
CA SER A 53 -8.58 8.15 -13.47
C SER A 53 -8.42 9.67 -13.37
N ASP A 54 -9.06 10.44 -14.25
CA ASP A 54 -9.08 11.91 -14.17
C ASP A 54 -9.81 12.41 -12.92
N LYS A 55 -10.96 11.81 -12.56
CA LYS A 55 -11.69 12.20 -11.34
C LYS A 55 -10.90 11.88 -10.08
N VAL A 56 -10.28 10.69 -10.02
CA VAL A 56 -9.42 10.29 -8.89
C VAL A 56 -8.23 11.23 -8.78
N TYR A 57 -7.58 11.56 -9.90
CA TYR A 57 -6.50 12.54 -9.95
C TYR A 57 -6.93 13.90 -9.38
N ARG A 58 -8.04 14.47 -9.87
CA ARG A 58 -8.55 15.79 -9.40
C ARG A 58 -8.84 15.77 -7.91
N LEU A 59 -9.50 14.73 -7.41
CA LEU A 59 -9.79 14.57 -5.98
C LEU A 59 -8.50 14.51 -5.15
N ALA A 60 -7.49 13.77 -5.61
CA ALA A 60 -6.19 13.72 -4.96
C ALA A 60 -5.49 15.11 -4.94
N GLN A 61 -5.57 15.88 -6.03
CA GLN A 61 -5.05 17.26 -6.06
C GLN A 61 -5.78 18.18 -5.09
N GLN A 62 -7.12 18.10 -5.02
CA GLN A 62 -7.92 18.87 -4.07
C GLN A 62 -7.57 18.52 -2.62
N THR A 63 -7.42 17.22 -2.33
CA THR A 63 -6.98 16.76 -1.01
C THR A 63 -5.60 17.27 -0.66
N ALA A 64 -4.62 17.23 -1.58
CA ALA A 64 -3.28 17.77 -1.34
C ALA A 64 -3.31 19.30 -1.07
N ASN A 65 -4.08 20.05 -1.86
CA ASN A 65 -4.30 21.50 -1.66
C ASN A 65 -4.90 21.79 -0.27
N TRP A 66 -5.92 21.02 0.12
CA TRP A 66 -6.55 21.17 1.42
C TRP A 66 -5.58 20.86 2.56
N LEU A 67 -4.83 19.76 2.48
CA LEU A 67 -3.81 19.42 3.48
C LEU A 67 -2.77 20.53 3.68
N ILE A 68 -2.33 21.18 2.59
CA ILE A 68 -1.43 22.35 2.69
C ILE A 68 -2.09 23.49 3.46
N SER A 69 -3.38 23.75 3.24
CA SER A 69 -4.13 24.78 3.97
C SER A 69 -4.30 24.48 5.46
N GLU A 70 -4.30 23.20 5.83
CA GLU A 70 -4.25 22.73 7.23
C GLU A 70 -2.82 22.78 7.82
N GLY A 71 -1.84 23.30 7.06
CA GLY A 71 -0.46 23.48 7.51
C GLY A 71 0.45 22.27 7.33
N ILE A 72 -0.03 21.23 6.63
CA ILE A 72 0.75 20.00 6.38
C ILE A 72 1.82 20.25 5.33
N LYS A 73 3.02 19.71 5.60
CA LYS A 73 4.18 19.82 4.73
C LYS A 73 4.53 18.47 4.13
N PRO A 74 5.25 18.43 2.99
CA PRO A 74 5.82 17.19 2.50
C PRO A 74 6.67 16.50 3.57
N LYS A 75 6.65 15.16 3.59
CA LYS A 75 7.23 14.26 4.61
C LYS A 75 6.54 14.24 5.97
N ASP A 76 5.53 15.08 6.21
CA ASP A 76 4.69 14.94 7.40
C ASP A 76 3.91 13.64 7.34
N ARG A 77 3.59 13.11 8.51
CA ARG A 77 2.72 11.93 8.66
C ARG A 77 1.30 12.36 8.95
N ILE A 78 0.33 11.71 8.30
CA ILE A 78 -1.10 11.95 8.51
C ILE A 78 -1.72 10.64 8.97
N LEU A 79 -2.34 10.63 10.15
CA LEU A 79 -3.07 9.48 10.67
C LEU A 79 -4.49 9.47 10.12
N MET A 80 -4.89 8.36 9.52
CA MET A 80 -6.21 8.17 8.95
C MET A 80 -7.00 7.13 9.77
N ASP A 81 -8.18 7.54 10.24
CA ASP A 81 -9.20 6.64 10.77
C ASP A 81 -9.99 5.95 9.64
N LYS A 82 -10.85 4.98 9.97
CA LYS A 82 -11.73 4.32 9.01
C LYS A 82 -12.82 5.28 8.51
N LEU A 83 -12.68 5.74 7.28
CA LEU A 83 -13.66 6.57 6.57
C LEU A 83 -14.45 5.73 5.56
N THR A 84 -15.57 6.27 5.09
CA THR A 84 -16.42 5.58 4.11
C THR A 84 -15.74 5.46 2.75
N PHE A 85 -15.91 4.36 2.03
CA PHE A 85 -15.43 4.23 0.64
C PHE A 85 -16.09 5.29 -0.27
N PRO A 86 -15.33 6.05 -1.10
CA PRO A 86 -13.90 5.92 -1.42
C PRO A 86 -12.99 6.93 -0.71
N GLN A 87 -13.40 7.47 0.44
CA GLN A 87 -12.70 8.54 1.13
C GLN A 87 -11.33 8.11 1.65
N CYS A 88 -11.13 6.87 2.10
CA CYS A 88 -9.80 6.43 2.53
C CYS A 88 -8.82 6.36 1.34
N GLU A 89 -9.29 5.85 0.20
CA GLU A 89 -8.52 5.72 -1.03
C GLU A 89 -8.08 7.09 -1.57
N ILE A 90 -9.02 8.03 -1.66
CA ILE A 90 -8.74 9.40 -2.11
C ILE A 90 -7.79 10.11 -1.14
N LEU A 91 -7.95 9.93 0.17
CA LEU A 91 -7.06 10.53 1.16
C LEU A 91 -5.63 10.02 1.01
N ALA A 92 -5.43 8.71 0.83
CA ALA A 92 -4.11 8.13 0.58
C ALA A 92 -3.44 8.76 -0.65
N PHE A 93 -4.17 8.88 -1.77
CA PHE A 93 -3.65 9.53 -2.97
C PHE A 93 -3.33 11.01 -2.76
N GLY A 94 -4.17 11.75 -2.03
CA GLY A 94 -3.91 13.14 -1.68
C GLY A 94 -2.66 13.33 -0.83
N ILE A 95 -2.46 12.45 0.17
CA ILE A 95 -1.26 12.43 1.02
C ILE A 95 -0.01 12.18 0.17
N TRP A 96 -0.04 11.18 -0.71
CA TRP A 96 1.11 10.89 -1.58
C TRP A 96 1.34 11.96 -2.65
N THR A 97 0.28 12.60 -3.14
CA THR A 97 0.37 13.74 -4.07
C THR A 97 1.07 14.93 -3.42
N LEU A 98 0.79 15.19 -2.13
CA LEU A 98 1.53 16.17 -1.33
C LEU A 98 2.99 15.74 -1.05
N GLY A 99 3.26 14.44 -1.09
CA GLY A 99 4.54 13.83 -0.68
C GLY A 99 4.65 13.63 0.82
N GLY A 100 3.52 13.47 1.52
CA GLY A 100 3.43 13.04 2.91
C GLY A 100 3.41 11.51 3.06
N SER A 101 3.34 11.07 4.32
CA SER A 101 3.30 9.66 4.71
C SER A 101 1.96 9.33 5.38
N LEU A 102 1.30 8.25 4.94
CA LEU A 102 0.04 7.79 5.51
C LEU A 102 0.31 6.94 6.77
N ILE A 103 -0.37 7.19 7.88
CA ILE A 103 -0.45 6.24 8.98
C ILE A 103 -1.82 5.56 8.95
N LEU A 104 -1.80 4.23 8.95
CA LEU A 104 -2.98 3.37 8.96
C LEU A 104 -2.91 2.42 10.15
N THR A 105 -4.02 2.22 10.86
CA THR A 105 -4.10 1.26 11.97
C THR A 105 -4.71 -0.07 11.53
N GLY A 106 -4.19 -1.18 12.04
CA GLY A 106 -4.73 -2.53 11.84
C GLY A 106 -5.77 -2.93 12.88
N ASP A 107 -5.58 -2.45 14.10
CA ASP A 107 -6.28 -2.82 15.33
C ASP A 107 -7.11 -1.66 15.92
N ASP A 108 -7.34 -0.60 15.14
CA ASP A 108 -8.06 0.61 15.53
C ASP A 108 -7.42 1.41 16.69
N ASP A 109 -6.15 1.12 17.05
CA ASP A 109 -5.41 1.84 18.10
C ASP A 109 -4.86 3.19 17.60
N LEU A 110 -5.75 4.16 17.40
CA LEU A 110 -5.37 5.52 16.97
C LEU A 110 -4.48 6.22 18.01
N ILE A 111 -4.71 5.99 19.30
CA ILE A 111 -3.96 6.65 20.39
C ILE A 111 -2.52 6.13 20.45
N GLY A 112 -2.32 4.81 20.35
CA GLY A 112 -0.99 4.22 20.29
C GLY A 112 -0.26 4.61 19.01
N ALA A 113 -0.95 4.60 17.86
CA ALA A 113 -0.41 5.08 16.60
C ALA A 113 0.05 6.54 16.71
N GLU A 114 -0.79 7.44 17.24
CA GLU A 114 -0.46 8.86 17.41
C GLU A 114 0.81 9.03 18.27
N LYS A 115 0.88 8.35 19.41
CA LYS A 115 2.04 8.39 20.31
C LYS A 115 3.32 7.86 19.66
N ALA A 116 3.22 6.77 18.90
CA ALA A 116 4.39 6.08 18.35
C ALA A 116 4.88 6.69 17.03
N THR A 117 4.01 7.36 16.28
CA THR A 117 4.31 7.83 14.93
C THR A 117 4.32 9.35 14.78
N ALA A 118 3.79 10.08 15.78
CA ALA A 118 3.72 11.55 15.83
C ALA A 118 3.16 12.18 14.55
N PRO A 119 1.92 11.87 14.16
CA PRO A 119 1.27 12.51 13.02
C PRO A 119 1.16 14.03 13.23
N THR A 120 1.27 14.81 12.15
CA THR A 120 0.98 16.25 12.17
C THR A 120 -0.54 16.49 12.23
N LEU A 121 -1.33 15.57 11.68
CA LEU A 121 -2.78 15.66 11.62
C LEU A 121 -3.41 14.27 11.65
N THR A 122 -4.53 14.17 12.36
CA THR A 122 -5.40 12.99 12.39
C THR A 122 -6.72 13.29 11.69
N ILE A 123 -7.06 12.49 10.68
CA ILE A 123 -8.29 12.58 9.92
C ILE A 123 -9.28 11.54 10.40
N THR A 124 -10.44 12.00 10.85
CA THR A 124 -11.54 11.16 11.31
C THR A 124 -12.82 11.49 10.55
N THR A 125 -13.88 10.72 10.75
CA THR A 125 -15.22 11.04 10.22
C THR A 125 -15.71 12.42 10.65
N LYS A 126 -15.28 12.93 11.82
CA LYS A 126 -15.61 14.28 12.31
C LYS A 126 -14.88 15.40 11.55
N THR A 127 -13.78 15.08 10.86
CA THR A 127 -13.03 16.06 10.08
C THR A 127 -13.81 16.51 8.84
N ASP A 128 -14.68 15.64 8.32
CA ASP A 128 -15.50 15.86 7.11
C ASP A 128 -14.67 16.38 5.93
N TYR A 129 -13.48 15.80 5.75
CA TYR A 129 -12.50 16.32 4.81
C TYR A 129 -13.00 16.24 3.36
N PHE A 130 -13.79 15.21 3.04
CA PHE A 130 -14.25 14.97 1.68
C PHE A 130 -15.23 16.06 1.18
N GLU A 131 -15.98 16.68 2.09
CA GLU A 131 -16.76 17.88 1.76
C GLU A 131 -15.87 19.13 1.67
N LYS A 132 -14.90 19.28 2.58
CA LYS A 132 -13.97 20.43 2.59
C LYS A 132 -13.16 20.56 1.31
N ILE A 133 -12.68 19.45 0.74
CA ILE A 133 -11.83 19.49 -0.47
C ILE A 133 -12.55 20.06 -1.69
N LYS A 134 -13.89 20.06 -1.73
CA LYS A 134 -14.68 20.61 -2.86
C LYS A 134 -14.46 22.10 -3.08
N ALA A 135 -14.06 22.82 -2.03
CA ALA A 135 -13.75 24.25 -2.12
C ALA A 135 -12.35 24.54 -2.70
N PHE A 136 -11.51 23.52 -2.85
CA PHE A 136 -10.13 23.66 -3.31
C PHE A 136 -10.01 23.43 -4.83
N PRO A 137 -9.03 24.06 -5.49
CA PRO A 137 -8.78 23.83 -6.91
C PRO A 137 -8.48 22.36 -7.23
N GLU A 138 -9.00 21.89 -8.37
CA GLU A 138 -8.79 20.53 -8.91
C GLU A 138 -7.38 20.27 -9.46
N TYR A 139 -6.53 21.30 -9.45
CA TYR A 139 -5.15 21.22 -9.87
C TYR A 139 -4.25 21.79 -8.79
N HIS A 140 -3.17 21.08 -8.51
CA HIS A 140 -2.11 21.49 -7.62
C HIS A 140 -0.77 21.20 -8.30
N ASP A 141 0.21 22.08 -8.11
CA ASP A 141 1.59 21.80 -8.50
C ASP A 141 2.44 21.61 -7.24
N PRO A 142 2.57 20.37 -6.73
CA PRO A 142 3.33 20.13 -5.52
C PRO A 142 4.81 20.39 -5.75
N THR A 143 5.36 21.25 -4.91
CA THR A 143 6.76 21.70 -4.93
C THR A 143 7.76 20.62 -4.54
N PHE A 144 7.28 19.56 -3.89
CA PHE A 144 8.09 18.41 -3.51
C PHE A 144 7.74 17.18 -4.35
N LYS A 145 8.78 16.49 -4.82
CA LYS A 145 8.67 15.21 -5.53
C LYS A 145 9.29 14.13 -4.65
N PRO A 146 8.50 13.20 -4.08
CA PRO A 146 9.05 12.11 -3.29
C PRO A 146 9.93 11.20 -4.16
N LEU A 147 10.95 10.60 -3.56
CA LEU A 147 11.76 9.56 -4.18
C LEU A 147 11.26 8.20 -3.72
N LEU A 148 11.63 7.14 -4.44
CA LEU A 148 11.19 5.78 -4.16
C LEU A 148 11.51 5.30 -2.74
N GLN A 149 12.65 5.70 -2.20
CA GLN A 149 13.12 5.36 -0.85
C GLN A 149 12.51 6.21 0.27
N HIS A 150 11.76 7.27 -0.05
CA HIS A 150 11.05 8.02 0.98
C HIS A 150 9.92 7.19 1.57
N GLU A 151 9.67 7.39 2.87
CA GLU A 151 8.55 6.78 3.57
C GLU A 151 7.23 7.27 2.97
N ALA A 152 6.41 6.32 2.53
CA ALA A 152 5.08 6.57 1.99
C ALA A 152 3.98 6.22 2.98
N MET A 153 4.28 5.30 3.91
CA MET A 153 3.30 4.80 4.86
C MET A 153 3.96 4.26 6.13
N VAL A 154 3.26 4.37 7.25
CA VAL A 154 3.47 3.57 8.46
C VAL A 154 2.20 2.78 8.74
N PHE A 155 2.28 1.45 8.76
CA PHE A 155 1.20 0.61 9.26
C PHE A 155 1.40 0.37 10.75
N TRP A 156 0.41 0.67 11.58
CA TRP A 156 0.43 0.46 13.02
C TRP A 156 -0.50 -0.69 13.38
N ASP A 157 0.02 -1.77 13.94
CA ASP A 157 -0.79 -2.90 14.40
C ASP A 157 -0.20 -3.49 15.68
N LYS A 158 -1.04 -3.66 16.70
CA LYS A 158 -0.73 -4.35 17.96
C LYS A 158 0.55 -3.84 18.62
N GLY A 159 0.74 -2.52 18.63
CA GLY A 159 1.91 -1.88 19.21
C GLY A 159 3.15 -1.83 18.30
N ILE A 160 3.01 -2.16 17.01
CA ILE A 160 4.12 -2.31 16.06
C ILE A 160 3.91 -1.37 14.88
N GLY A 161 4.88 -0.49 14.64
CA GLY A 161 4.90 0.39 13.47
C GLY A 161 5.80 -0.16 12.37
N TYR A 162 5.22 -0.53 11.23
CA TYR A 162 5.89 -1.00 10.02
C TYR A 162 6.05 0.17 9.05
N ARG A 163 7.29 0.54 8.69
CA ARG A 163 7.55 1.65 7.77
C ARG A 163 7.70 1.12 6.36
N LEU A 164 6.97 1.72 5.43
CA LEU A 164 6.92 1.31 4.03
C LEU A 164 7.30 2.49 3.15
N SER A 165 8.20 2.25 2.20
CA SER A 165 8.59 3.24 1.20
C SER A 165 7.62 3.26 0.02
N HIS A 166 7.72 4.28 -0.83
CA HIS A 166 7.00 4.28 -2.10
C HIS A 166 7.39 3.05 -2.96
N TYR A 167 8.66 2.68 -2.97
CA TYR A 167 9.16 1.51 -3.69
C TYR A 167 8.51 0.22 -3.21
N ASN A 168 8.50 0.01 -1.89
CA ASN A 168 7.92 -1.16 -1.26
C ASN A 168 6.47 -1.39 -1.70
N LEU A 169 5.64 -0.34 -1.64
CA LEU A 169 4.24 -0.43 -2.05
C LEU A 169 4.09 -0.69 -3.56
N LEU A 170 4.89 -0.03 -4.40
CA LEU A 170 4.83 -0.19 -5.85
C LEU A 170 5.28 -1.59 -6.31
N VAL A 171 6.34 -2.13 -5.73
CA VAL A 171 6.87 -3.45 -6.11
C VAL A 171 5.98 -4.58 -5.58
N ASN A 172 5.35 -4.42 -4.41
CA ASN A 172 4.37 -5.38 -3.91
C ASN A 172 3.10 -5.40 -4.78
N ALA A 173 2.61 -4.22 -5.20
CA ALA A 173 1.49 -4.11 -6.15
C ALA A 173 1.82 -4.74 -7.52
N ASN A 174 3.05 -4.54 -8.00
CA ASN A 174 3.56 -5.24 -9.19
C ASN A 174 3.54 -6.76 -9.03
N GLY A 175 4.07 -7.26 -7.91
CA GLY A 175 4.11 -8.69 -7.63
C GLY A 175 2.72 -9.31 -7.56
N ILE A 176 1.75 -8.58 -7.00
CA ILE A 176 0.36 -9.04 -6.98
C ILE A 176 -0.24 -9.04 -8.38
N GLN A 177 -0.08 -7.97 -9.17
CA GLN A 177 -0.54 -7.94 -10.55
C GLN A 177 -0.09 -9.18 -11.33
N HIS A 178 1.20 -9.54 -11.21
CA HIS A 178 1.75 -10.73 -11.85
C HIS A 178 1.21 -12.04 -11.26
N ALA A 179 1.04 -12.12 -9.94
CA ALA A 179 0.57 -13.34 -9.28
C ALA A 179 -0.89 -13.71 -9.62
N ILE A 180 -1.73 -12.71 -9.88
CA ILE A 180 -3.15 -12.91 -10.19
C ILE A 180 -3.49 -12.71 -11.67
N ASP A 181 -2.48 -12.50 -12.53
CA ASP A 181 -2.62 -12.24 -13.97
C ASP A 181 -3.69 -11.16 -14.28
N LEU A 182 -3.65 -10.04 -13.56
CA LEU A 182 -4.58 -8.93 -13.74
C LEU A 182 -4.05 -7.92 -14.75
N PHE A 183 -4.78 -7.74 -15.85
CA PHE A 183 -4.45 -6.87 -16.96
C PHE A 183 -5.46 -5.73 -17.12
N GLU A 184 -5.03 -4.71 -17.85
CA GLU A 184 -5.76 -3.46 -18.00
C GLU A 184 -7.16 -3.61 -18.65
N ASN A 185 -7.39 -4.67 -19.43
CA ASN A 185 -8.65 -4.93 -20.11
C ASN A 185 -9.65 -5.76 -19.28
N GLN A 186 -9.26 -6.12 -18.06
CA GLN A 186 -10.10 -6.85 -17.10
C GLN A 186 -10.66 -5.92 -16.03
N THR A 187 -11.60 -6.44 -15.26
CA THR A 187 -12.14 -5.84 -14.05
C THR A 187 -12.00 -6.80 -12.88
N TYR A 188 -11.97 -6.27 -11.67
CA TYR A 188 -11.96 -7.11 -10.48
C TYR A 188 -12.79 -6.49 -9.36
N TYR A 189 -13.09 -7.29 -8.35
CA TYR A 189 -13.79 -6.85 -7.16
C TYR A 189 -13.06 -7.28 -5.90
N VAL A 190 -12.89 -6.31 -5.01
CA VAL A 190 -12.46 -6.48 -3.63
C VAL A 190 -13.24 -5.46 -2.79
N ASN A 191 -13.53 -5.82 -1.55
CA ASN A 191 -14.15 -4.91 -0.58
C ASN A 191 -13.53 -5.22 0.78
N MET A 192 -12.48 -4.49 1.15
CA MET A 192 -11.77 -4.65 2.41
C MET A 192 -11.90 -3.38 3.23
N ASP A 193 -11.93 -3.55 4.55
CA ASP A 193 -11.84 -2.41 5.45
C ASP A 193 -10.45 -1.76 5.32
N PRO A 194 -10.35 -0.43 5.48
CA PRO A 194 -9.10 0.30 5.43
C PRO A 194 -8.30 0.12 6.73
N ASN A 195 -7.86 -1.11 6.99
CA ASN A 195 -7.10 -1.50 8.18
C ASN A 195 -6.06 -2.59 7.91
N SER A 196 -5.63 -2.71 6.65
CA SER A 196 -4.59 -3.65 6.31
C SER A 196 -3.75 -3.13 5.16
N THR A 197 -2.50 -3.57 5.12
CA THR A 197 -1.63 -3.39 3.96
C THR A 197 -2.20 -4.08 2.71
N ALA A 198 -2.90 -5.20 2.88
CA ALA A 198 -3.65 -5.86 1.81
C ALA A 198 -4.74 -4.95 1.19
N TRP A 199 -5.47 -4.15 1.99
CA TRP A 199 -6.40 -3.14 1.48
C TRP A 199 -5.66 -2.06 0.66
N VAL A 200 -4.53 -1.57 1.15
CA VAL A 200 -3.72 -0.56 0.44
C VAL A 200 -3.32 -1.08 -0.95
N ILE A 201 -2.84 -2.32 -1.02
CA ILE A 201 -2.42 -2.91 -2.28
C ILE A 201 -3.63 -3.21 -3.18
N LEU A 202 -4.59 -4.01 -2.71
CA LEU A 202 -5.67 -4.54 -3.57
C LEU A 202 -6.75 -3.52 -3.90
N GLN A 203 -7.19 -2.69 -2.96
CA GLN A 203 -8.33 -1.81 -3.16
C GLN A 203 -7.90 -0.41 -3.58
N THR A 204 -6.87 0.14 -2.92
CA THR A 204 -6.40 1.49 -3.21
C THR A 204 -5.51 1.51 -4.45
N MET A 205 -4.39 0.79 -4.45
CA MET A 205 -3.34 0.96 -5.46
C MET A 205 -3.58 0.20 -6.76
N LEU A 206 -3.99 -1.06 -6.67
CA LEU A 206 -4.06 -1.97 -7.81
C LEU A 206 -4.95 -1.50 -8.98
N PRO A 207 -6.11 -0.82 -8.78
CA PRO A 207 -6.92 -0.39 -9.92
C PRO A 207 -6.23 0.70 -10.74
N LEU A 208 -5.48 1.60 -10.10
CA LEU A 208 -4.61 2.54 -10.81
C LEU A 208 -3.39 1.84 -11.38
N TYR A 209 -2.73 0.98 -10.60
CA TYR A 209 -1.47 0.35 -11.03
C TYR A 209 -1.62 -0.46 -12.32
N THR A 210 -2.67 -1.28 -12.40
CA THR A 210 -2.98 -2.16 -13.54
C THR A 210 -3.82 -1.46 -14.60
N GLY A 211 -4.51 -0.39 -14.23
CA GLY A 211 -5.59 0.20 -15.02
C GLY A 211 -6.83 -0.69 -15.10
N ALA A 212 -6.94 -1.78 -14.35
CA ALA A 212 -8.12 -2.64 -14.30
C ALA A 212 -9.17 -2.02 -13.35
N PRO A 213 -10.38 -1.67 -13.82
CA PRO A 213 -11.38 -1.06 -12.96
C PRO A 213 -11.86 -2.00 -11.84
N LEU A 214 -12.04 -1.45 -10.63
CA LEU A 214 -12.74 -2.09 -9.54
C LEU A 214 -14.26 -1.96 -9.74
N THR A 215 -14.98 -3.07 -9.77
CA THR A 215 -16.45 -3.10 -9.92
C THR A 215 -17.09 -4.30 -9.25
N SER A 216 -18.24 -4.12 -8.61
CA SER A 216 -19.05 -5.23 -8.11
C SER A 216 -19.90 -5.90 -9.22
N VAL A 217 -20.04 -5.25 -10.37
CA VAL A 217 -20.89 -5.70 -11.48
C VAL A 217 -20.11 -6.64 -12.40
N ASN A 218 -20.37 -7.94 -12.28
CA ASN A 218 -19.76 -9.01 -13.10
C ASN A 218 -18.23 -8.85 -13.28
N PRO A 219 -17.45 -8.78 -12.19
CA PRO A 219 -16.00 -8.66 -12.28
C PRO A 219 -15.38 -9.89 -12.94
N ASN A 220 -14.25 -9.73 -13.64
CA ASN A 220 -13.49 -10.89 -14.13
C ASN A 220 -12.85 -11.68 -13.01
N LEU A 221 -12.41 -11.00 -11.94
CA LEU A 221 -11.83 -11.62 -10.75
C LEU A 221 -12.53 -11.10 -9.47
N ARG A 222 -12.77 -11.98 -8.51
CA ARG A 222 -13.30 -11.64 -7.19
C ARG A 222 -12.33 -12.09 -6.11
N ILE A 223 -11.80 -11.12 -5.36
CA ILE A 223 -10.85 -11.34 -4.28
C ILE A 223 -11.55 -11.00 -2.97
N GLY A 224 -11.42 -11.86 -1.97
CA GLY A 224 -12.02 -11.63 -0.65
C GLY A 224 -11.29 -12.33 0.47
N ILE A 225 -11.78 -12.12 1.69
CA ILE A 225 -11.33 -12.86 2.88
C ILE A 225 -12.17 -14.13 3.09
N PRO A 226 -11.74 -15.09 3.93
CA PRO A 226 -12.47 -16.33 4.17
C PRO A 226 -13.93 -16.08 4.53
N GLY A 227 -14.84 -16.73 3.80
CA GLY A 227 -16.29 -16.63 4.03
C GLY A 227 -16.97 -15.36 3.52
N GLN A 228 -16.22 -14.39 2.95
CA GLN A 228 -16.80 -13.13 2.48
C GLN A 228 -17.72 -13.32 1.27
N TYR A 229 -17.34 -14.18 0.34
CA TYR A 229 -18.10 -14.49 -0.87
C TYR A 229 -18.29 -15.99 -1.02
N LYS A 230 -19.41 -16.39 -1.66
CA LYS A 230 -19.67 -17.79 -2.00
C LYS A 230 -18.66 -18.33 -3.02
N ASN A 231 -18.33 -17.52 -4.02
CA ASN A 231 -17.36 -17.81 -5.05
C ASN A 231 -16.33 -16.68 -5.03
N MET A 232 -15.06 -17.02 -4.86
CA MET A 232 -13.94 -16.09 -4.96
C MET A 232 -12.84 -16.77 -5.79
N ASP A 233 -12.13 -15.99 -6.60
CA ASP A 233 -11.00 -16.46 -7.40
C ASP A 233 -9.73 -16.51 -6.56
N TYR A 234 -9.62 -15.64 -5.55
CA TYR A 234 -8.52 -15.59 -4.59
C TYR A 234 -9.01 -15.30 -3.18
N CYS A 235 -8.35 -15.92 -2.19
CA CYS A 235 -8.65 -15.74 -0.76
C CYS A 235 -7.48 -15.04 -0.04
N VAL A 236 -7.67 -13.83 0.46
CA VAL A 236 -6.67 -13.15 1.28
C VAL A 236 -6.60 -13.80 2.66
N ARG A 237 -5.40 -14.18 3.11
CA ARG A 237 -5.14 -14.76 4.44
C ARG A 237 -4.11 -13.95 5.18
N PHE A 238 -4.40 -13.62 6.44
CA PHE A 238 -3.48 -12.89 7.32
C PHE A 238 -2.62 -13.83 8.18
N ASP A 239 -3.03 -15.09 8.31
CA ASP A 239 -2.24 -16.14 8.95
C ASP A 239 -1.31 -16.77 7.90
N TRP A 240 -0.02 -16.45 7.96
CA TRP A 240 1.01 -16.88 7.01
C TRP A 240 2.10 -17.77 7.63
N ASP A 241 1.97 -18.11 8.91
CA ASP A 241 2.90 -18.97 9.64
C ASP A 241 3.01 -20.39 9.06
N GLN A 242 1.98 -20.82 8.32
CA GLN A 242 1.98 -22.04 7.52
C GLN A 242 1.28 -21.82 6.15
N LEU A 243 2.07 -21.69 5.10
CA LEU A 243 1.62 -21.58 3.72
C LEU A 243 1.16 -22.95 3.18
N LYS A 244 0.02 -22.95 2.50
CA LYS A 244 -0.61 -24.15 1.93
C LYS A 244 -1.11 -23.87 0.53
N GLU A 245 -1.06 -24.89 -0.31
CA GLU A 245 -1.85 -24.91 -1.54
C GLU A 245 -3.34 -24.98 -1.20
N THR A 246 -4.12 -23.99 -1.64
CA THR A 246 -5.56 -23.94 -1.45
C THR A 246 -6.31 -23.73 -2.76
N ASN A 247 -7.60 -24.06 -2.76
CA ASN A 247 -8.52 -23.75 -3.85
C ASN A 247 -9.79 -23.09 -3.27
N PRO A 248 -10.08 -21.81 -3.58
CA PRO A 248 -9.29 -20.90 -4.41
C PRO A 248 -7.90 -20.60 -3.81
N PRO A 249 -6.91 -20.17 -4.61
CA PRO A 249 -5.57 -19.85 -4.13
C PRO A 249 -5.57 -18.78 -3.03
N SER A 250 -4.70 -18.96 -2.04
CA SER A 250 -4.54 -18.04 -0.92
C SER A 250 -3.51 -16.96 -1.25
N LEU A 251 -3.88 -15.70 -1.05
CA LEU A 251 -2.94 -14.57 -1.05
C LEU A 251 -2.56 -14.29 0.40
N TYR A 252 -1.35 -14.69 0.78
CA TYR A 252 -0.87 -14.55 2.16
C TYR A 252 -0.32 -13.15 2.39
N ALA A 253 -0.95 -12.40 3.30
CA ALA A 253 -0.60 -11.03 3.64
C ALA A 253 0.42 -10.98 4.78
N CYS A 254 1.51 -10.24 4.62
CA CYS A 254 2.58 -10.10 5.60
C CYS A 254 3.09 -8.65 5.61
N ASN A 255 2.99 -7.96 6.74
CA ASN A 255 3.34 -6.54 6.86
C ASN A 255 4.84 -6.30 6.69
N GLU A 256 5.66 -7.25 7.13
CA GLU A 256 7.11 -7.26 6.96
C GLU A 256 7.53 -7.35 5.48
N ASN A 257 6.70 -7.98 4.64
CA ASN A 257 6.84 -7.97 3.17
C ASN A 257 5.91 -6.94 2.52
N THR A 258 5.65 -5.82 3.19
CA THR A 258 4.81 -4.70 2.76
C THR A 258 3.32 -4.96 2.70
N GLY A 259 2.87 -6.03 2.04
CA GLY A 259 1.46 -6.32 1.85
C GLY A 259 1.22 -7.80 1.70
N PHE A 260 1.76 -8.40 0.65
CA PHE A 260 1.67 -9.84 0.39
C PHE A 260 3.03 -10.51 0.37
N LEU A 261 3.09 -11.74 0.87
CA LEU A 261 4.26 -12.60 0.91
C LEU A 261 4.26 -13.61 -0.25
N ALA A 262 3.12 -14.27 -0.46
CA ALA A 262 3.01 -15.40 -1.35
C ALA A 262 1.60 -15.59 -1.91
N ILE A 263 1.52 -16.26 -3.05
CA ILE A 263 0.32 -16.94 -3.55
C ILE A 263 0.50 -18.45 -3.31
N ASN A 264 -0.37 -19.04 -2.50
CA ASN A 264 -0.16 -20.38 -1.95
C ASN A 264 1.26 -20.50 -1.37
N GLN A 265 2.09 -21.39 -1.91
CA GLN A 265 3.48 -21.61 -1.46
C GLN A 265 4.52 -20.90 -2.34
N GLN A 266 4.08 -20.12 -3.33
CA GLN A 266 4.97 -19.39 -4.24
C GLN A 266 5.14 -17.95 -3.76
N PRO A 267 6.36 -17.47 -3.50
CA PRO A 267 6.58 -16.08 -3.14
C PRO A 267 6.12 -15.15 -4.25
N ILE A 268 5.61 -13.97 -3.90
CA ILE A 268 5.30 -12.95 -4.90
C ILE A 268 6.59 -12.47 -5.60
N HIS A 269 6.44 -11.79 -6.73
CA HIS A 269 7.58 -11.26 -7.49
C HIS A 269 8.53 -10.45 -6.61
N LEU A 270 9.83 -10.69 -6.78
CA LEU A 270 10.93 -10.04 -6.05
C LEU A 270 10.92 -10.24 -4.53
N THR A 271 10.32 -11.34 -4.08
CA THR A 271 10.41 -11.82 -2.70
C THR A 271 11.07 -13.20 -2.68
N GLU A 272 11.91 -13.42 -1.69
CA GLU A 272 12.51 -14.70 -1.35
C GLU A 272 12.11 -15.08 0.07
N MET A 273 11.85 -16.37 0.26
CA MET A 273 11.54 -16.98 1.54
C MET A 273 12.57 -18.09 1.79
N ASP A 274 12.99 -18.24 3.03
CA ASP A 274 13.89 -19.31 3.45
C ASP A 274 13.23 -20.71 3.38
N ASP A 275 11.90 -20.77 3.57
CA ASP A 275 11.10 -21.97 3.42
C ASP A 275 9.74 -21.66 2.76
N ALA A 276 9.33 -22.48 1.79
CA ALA A 276 8.11 -22.26 1.01
C ALA A 276 6.80 -22.57 1.78
N ASN A 277 6.89 -23.24 2.93
CA ASN A 277 5.74 -23.67 3.73
C ASN A 277 5.69 -22.97 5.08
N ILE A 278 6.85 -22.76 5.71
CA ILE A 278 6.96 -22.20 7.06
C ILE A 278 8.01 -21.09 7.04
N PRO A 279 7.76 -19.98 6.33
CA PRO A 279 8.74 -18.92 6.17
C PRO A 279 9.09 -18.31 7.53
N LYS A 280 10.39 -18.18 7.81
CA LYS A 280 10.94 -17.56 9.04
C LYS A 280 11.83 -16.36 8.73
N GLN A 281 12.38 -16.30 7.53
CA GLN A 281 13.17 -15.19 7.06
C GLN A 281 12.81 -14.87 5.61
N ILE A 282 12.72 -13.56 5.33
CA ILE A 282 12.47 -13.06 3.98
C ILE A 282 13.55 -12.09 3.54
N SER A 283 13.74 -12.02 2.22
CA SER A 283 14.57 -11.03 1.53
C SER A 283 13.87 -10.58 0.26
N GLY A 284 14.34 -9.46 -0.30
CA GLY A 284 13.87 -8.94 -1.57
C GLY A 284 13.13 -7.62 -1.47
N HIS A 285 12.70 -7.13 -2.62
CA HIS A 285 12.38 -5.72 -2.83
C HIS A 285 11.12 -5.27 -2.08
N SER A 286 10.23 -6.21 -1.78
CA SER A 286 9.01 -5.98 -0.99
C SER A 286 9.27 -5.94 0.53
N VAL A 287 10.48 -6.23 1.01
CA VAL A 287 10.79 -6.13 2.44
C VAL A 287 10.68 -4.67 2.88
N MET A 288 9.93 -4.42 3.97
CA MET A 288 9.69 -3.09 4.51
C MET A 288 10.99 -2.32 4.83
N MET A 289 10.93 -0.99 4.88
CA MET A 289 12.11 -0.15 5.19
C MET A 289 12.43 -0.06 6.71
N GLY A 290 11.87 -0.98 7.49
CA GLY A 290 12.10 -1.15 8.93
C GLY A 290 10.90 -0.78 9.80
N TYR A 291 11.01 -1.12 11.08
CA TYR A 291 10.09 -0.72 12.13
C TYR A 291 10.32 0.73 12.58
N THR A 292 9.33 1.33 13.23
CA THR A 292 9.49 2.62 13.93
C THR A 292 10.39 2.52 15.17
N ASP A 293 10.49 1.33 15.79
CA ASP A 293 11.41 1.04 16.89
C ASP A 293 12.73 0.44 16.38
N ASN A 294 13.83 1.18 16.57
CA ASN A 294 15.17 0.74 16.17
C ASN A 294 15.66 -0.50 16.93
N LYS A 295 15.25 -0.72 18.19
CA LYS A 295 15.64 -1.94 18.92
C LYS A 295 15.07 -3.19 18.25
N ARG A 296 13.85 -3.05 17.71
CA ARG A 296 13.21 -4.09 16.92
C ARG A 296 13.95 -4.30 15.60
N ASN A 297 14.32 -3.23 14.91
CA ASN A 297 15.15 -3.31 13.70
C ASN A 297 16.44 -4.10 13.95
N ASP A 298 17.16 -3.77 15.02
CA ASP A 298 18.40 -4.46 15.38
C ASP A 298 18.21 -5.95 15.67
N LYS A 299 17.06 -6.31 16.24
CA LYS A 299 16.73 -7.70 16.59
C LYS A 299 16.41 -8.56 15.36
N PHE A 300 15.69 -8.01 14.38
CA PHE A 300 15.07 -8.79 13.31
C PHE A 300 15.74 -8.67 11.93
N PHE A 301 16.46 -7.58 11.64
CA PHE A 301 17.27 -7.49 10.42
C PHE A 301 18.65 -8.11 10.66
N LYS A 302 18.84 -9.34 10.18
CA LYS A 302 20.06 -10.14 10.43
C LYS A 302 20.38 -10.99 9.21
N ASN A 303 21.66 -11.32 9.03
CA ASN A 303 22.12 -12.28 8.02
C ASN A 303 21.62 -11.95 6.59
N GLY A 304 21.53 -10.66 6.24
CA GLY A 304 21.06 -10.22 4.92
C GLY A 304 19.56 -10.40 4.66
N GLY A 305 18.74 -10.67 5.69
CA GLY A 305 17.29 -10.76 5.57
C GLY A 305 16.54 -10.18 6.78
N LEU A 306 15.22 -10.29 6.74
CA LEU A 306 14.31 -9.93 7.80
C LEU A 306 13.68 -11.19 8.39
N ILE A 307 13.92 -11.42 9.68
CA ILE A 307 13.23 -12.46 10.44
C ILE A 307 11.79 -12.01 10.69
N ILE A 308 10.83 -12.87 10.36
CA ILE A 308 9.40 -12.62 10.48
C ILE A 308 8.76 -13.53 11.54
N HIS A 309 7.73 -13.04 12.23
CA HIS A 309 7.03 -13.75 13.31
C HIS A 309 5.57 -13.34 13.45
#